data_AF-A0A9P3IBV3-F1
#
_entry.id   AF-A0A9P3IBV3-F1
#
_cell.length_a   1.000
_cell.length_b   1.000
_cell.length_c   1.000
_cell.angle_alpha   90.00
_cell.angle_beta   90.00
_cell.angle_gamma   90.00
#
_symmetry.space_group_name_H-M   'P 1'
#
loop_
_entity.id
_entity.type
_entity.pdbx_description
1 polymer ?
#
loop_
_entity_poly.entity_id
_entity_poly.type
_entity_poly.pdbx_seq_one_letter_code
_entity_poly.pdbx_strand_id
1 'polypeptide(L)'
;MRWQFDWSTFTIHATSDRKPLAVRAWTGRTILGSKRRDFRFIVKQGLTGCTVPFKSSPPDYVAKFGTLCMQPIPFLLHPVTPPTAQGDGLWHFSSTIQDIPKVGYRALFIEADFRHGPFHKPFILTTEAMIAPNTLPFAPCNTTTCLTHFT
;
A
#
# COMPACT_ATOMS: atom_id res chain seq x y z
N MET A 1 6.55 -6.31 -16.23
CA MET A 1 6.42 -6.96 -14.90
C MET A 1 5.07 -7.64 -14.82
N ARG A 2 5.03 -8.90 -14.39
CA ARG A 2 3.81 -9.65 -14.03
C ARG A 2 3.83 -9.88 -12.52
N TRP A 3 2.67 -10.04 -11.89
CA TRP A 3 2.61 -10.30 -10.46
C TRP A 3 1.35 -11.08 -10.09
N GLN A 4 1.40 -11.75 -8.94
CA GLN A 4 0.30 -12.47 -8.31
C GLN A 4 0.36 -12.27 -6.79
N PHE A 5 -0.78 -12.36 -6.13
CA PHE A 5 -0.88 -12.31 -4.68
C PHE A 5 -1.33 -13.66 -4.13
N ASP A 6 -0.53 -14.26 -3.25
CA ASP A 6 -0.89 -15.45 -2.51
C ASP A 6 -1.59 -15.03 -1.20
N TRP A 7 -2.89 -15.27 -1.12
CA TRP A 7 -3.71 -14.95 0.05
C TRP A 7 -3.43 -15.85 1.26
N SER A 8 -2.83 -17.02 1.07
CA SER A 8 -2.52 -17.94 2.18
C SER A 8 -1.30 -17.49 2.97
N THR A 9 -0.29 -16.95 2.27
CA THR A 9 0.94 -16.43 2.87
C THR A 9 0.99 -14.90 2.92
N PHE A 10 0.02 -14.22 2.29
CA PHE A 10 -0.01 -12.77 2.10
C PHE A 10 1.24 -12.22 1.44
N THR A 11 1.65 -12.90 0.37
CA THR A 11 2.87 -12.60 -0.38
C THR A 11 2.53 -12.09 -1.78
N ILE A 12 3.12 -10.96 -2.17
CA ILE A 12 3.18 -10.54 -3.57
C ILE A 12 4.38 -11.25 -4.19
N HIS A 13 4.14 -12.02 -5.25
CA HIS A 13 5.18 -12.57 -6.11
C HIS A 13 5.18 -11.79 -7.43
N ALA A 14 6.32 -11.21 -7.79
CA ALA A 14 6.48 -10.45 -9.02
C ALA A 14 7.61 -11.03 -9.87
N THR A 15 7.39 -11.01 -11.19
CA THR A 15 8.34 -11.49 -12.18
C THR A 15 8.56 -10.47 -13.29
N SER A 16 9.77 -10.49 -13.85
CA SER A 16 10.17 -9.61 -14.94
C SER A 16 11.10 -10.33 -15.90
N ASP A 17 10.91 -10.11 -17.19
CA ASP A 17 11.80 -10.55 -18.28
C ASP A 17 13.12 -9.74 -18.30
N ARG A 18 13.15 -8.60 -17.63
CA ARG A 18 14.34 -7.74 -17.48
C ARG A 18 14.81 -7.67 -16.03
N LYS A 19 16.13 -7.57 -15.84
CA LYS A 19 16.73 -7.33 -14.53
C LYS A 19 16.35 -5.93 -14.02
N PRO A 20 15.65 -5.80 -12.89
CA PRO A 20 15.44 -4.50 -12.27
C PRO A 20 16.75 -3.94 -11.70
N LEU A 21 16.90 -2.62 -11.75
CA LEU A 21 17.98 -1.86 -11.12
C LEU A 21 17.85 -1.88 -9.60
N ALA A 22 16.62 -1.66 -9.14
CA ALA A 22 16.25 -1.64 -7.74
C ALA A 22 14.85 -2.20 -7.62
N VAL A 23 14.59 -2.88 -6.50
CA VAL A 23 13.26 -3.34 -6.11
C VAL A 23 13.03 -2.85 -4.69
N ARG A 24 11.87 -2.24 -4.46
CA ARG A 24 11.41 -1.75 -3.16
C ARG A 24 10.03 -2.33 -2.88
N ALA A 25 9.76 -2.69 -1.64
CA ALA A 25 8.40 -2.93 -1.20
C ALA A 25 7.97 -1.79 -0.27
N TRP A 26 6.69 -1.48 -0.30
CA TRP A 26 6.09 -0.39 0.45
C TRP A 26 4.89 -0.93 1.22
N THR A 27 4.84 -0.69 2.53
CA THR A 27 3.72 -1.11 3.38
C THR A 27 3.09 0.07 4.12
N GLY A 28 1.77 0.08 4.20
CA GLY A 28 1.00 1.02 5.02
C GLY A 28 0.10 0.26 5.97
N ARG A 29 -0.14 0.79 7.17
CA ARG A 29 -1.01 0.17 8.18
C ARG A 29 -1.97 1.19 8.78
N THR A 30 -3.23 0.80 8.95
CA THR A 30 -4.23 1.62 9.65
C THR A 30 -3.95 1.68 11.14
N ILE A 31 -4.40 2.75 11.78
CA ILE A 31 -4.37 2.86 13.25
C ILE A 31 -5.25 1.78 13.88
N LEU A 32 -4.83 1.27 15.04
CA LEU A 32 -5.59 0.31 15.84
C LEU A 32 -7.01 0.85 16.11
N GLY A 33 -8.03 0.04 15.85
CA GLY A 33 -9.44 0.44 16.03
C GLY A 33 -10.06 1.19 14.85
N SER A 34 -9.27 1.58 13.84
CA SER A 34 -9.82 2.22 12.65
C SER A 34 -10.48 1.21 11.72
N LYS A 35 -11.70 1.51 11.26
CA LYS A 35 -12.37 0.78 10.18
C LYS A 35 -11.98 1.29 8.78
N ARG A 36 -11.00 2.18 8.66
CA ARG A 36 -10.69 2.83 7.37
C ARG A 36 -9.86 1.93 6.48
N ARG A 37 -10.15 1.90 5.17
CA ARG A 37 -9.36 1.20 4.14
C ARG A 37 -8.70 2.18 3.16
N ASP A 38 -8.63 3.46 3.51
CA ASP A 38 -8.14 4.52 2.62
C ASP A 38 -6.61 4.64 2.69
N PHE A 39 -5.92 3.89 1.84
CA PHE A 39 -4.49 4.07 1.62
C PHE A 39 -4.27 5.13 0.54
N ARG A 40 -3.50 6.18 0.84
CA ARG A 40 -3.20 7.26 -0.09
C ARG A 40 -1.71 7.53 -0.08
N PHE A 41 -1.10 7.55 -1.26
CA PHE A 41 0.30 7.96 -1.40
C PHE A 41 0.35 9.49 -1.30
N ILE A 42 1.02 10.03 -0.30
CA ILE A 42 1.17 11.47 -0.11
C ILE A 42 2.64 11.82 -0.14
N VAL A 43 3.02 12.63 -1.13
CA VAL A 43 4.32 13.30 -1.14
C VAL A 43 4.22 14.46 -0.16
N LYS A 44 5.05 14.46 0.89
CA LYS A 44 5.07 15.50 1.92
C LYS A 44 5.37 16.86 1.29
N GLN A 45 4.33 17.62 0.96
CA GLN A 45 4.44 19.06 0.72
C GLN A 45 4.02 19.77 2.02
N GLY A 46 4.72 20.85 2.37
CA GLY A 46 4.59 21.54 3.65
C GLY A 46 3.17 22.04 3.92
N LEU A 47 2.41 21.28 4.70
CA LEU A 47 1.02 21.56 5.02
C LEU A 47 0.88 21.75 6.53
N THR A 48 0.46 22.96 6.92
CA THR A 48 0.07 23.32 8.29
C THR A 48 -1.42 23.63 8.34
N GLY A 49 -2.07 23.40 9.48
CA GLY A 49 -3.44 23.88 9.73
C GLY A 49 -4.57 22.85 9.74
N CYS A 50 -4.28 21.56 9.94
CA CYS A 50 -5.28 20.57 10.36
C CYS A 50 -4.93 20.04 11.75
N THR A 51 -5.88 20.06 12.68
CA THR A 51 -5.75 19.48 14.02
C THR A 51 -6.27 18.05 14.00
N VAL A 52 -5.46 17.10 14.48
CA VAL A 52 -5.91 15.71 14.68
C VAL A 52 -6.57 15.61 16.06
N PRO A 53 -7.81 15.10 16.17
CA PRO A 53 -8.45 14.91 17.47
C PRO A 53 -7.84 13.76 18.29
N PHE A 54 -6.98 12.91 17.69
CA PHE A 54 -6.36 11.77 18.36
C PHE A 54 -4.84 11.93 18.45
N LYS A 55 -4.31 11.87 19.67
CA LYS A 55 -2.89 11.60 19.94
C LYS A 55 -2.66 10.09 19.86
N SER A 56 -2.68 9.50 18.67
CA SER A 56 -2.13 8.14 18.49
C SER A 56 -0.61 8.21 18.34
N SER A 57 0.07 7.20 18.86
CA SER A 57 1.46 6.90 18.53
C SER A 57 1.46 5.69 17.57
N PRO A 58 2.06 5.77 16.37
CA PRO A 58 2.80 6.91 15.80
C PRO A 58 1.90 8.09 15.40
N PRO A 59 2.45 9.33 15.29
CA PRO A 59 1.67 10.54 15.06
C PRO A 59 0.86 10.43 13.77
N ASP A 60 -0.43 10.67 13.90
CA ASP A 60 -1.36 10.77 12.79
C ASP A 60 -0.96 11.94 11.88
N TYR A 61 -0.51 11.64 10.66
CA TYR A 61 -0.27 12.67 9.67
C TYR A 61 -1.62 13.18 9.17
N VAL A 62 -1.85 14.49 9.25
CA VAL A 62 -2.99 15.14 8.59
C VAL A 62 -2.47 16.10 7.54
N ALA A 63 -2.88 15.87 6.30
CA ALA A 63 -2.55 16.69 5.16
C ALA A 63 -3.78 17.50 4.75
N LYS A 64 -3.58 18.80 4.49
CA LYS A 64 -4.62 19.70 4.00
C LYS A 64 -4.59 19.76 2.47
N PHE A 65 -5.70 19.44 1.81
CA PHE A 65 -5.87 19.57 0.36
C PHE A 65 -6.99 20.57 0.08
N GLY A 66 -6.63 21.82 -0.22
CA GLY A 66 -7.60 22.92 -0.29
C GLY A 66 -8.25 23.16 1.08
N THR A 67 -9.56 22.94 1.18
CA THR A 67 -10.33 23.01 2.44
C THR A 67 -10.45 21.65 3.14
N LEU A 68 -10.03 20.54 2.51
CA LEU A 68 -10.17 19.19 3.04
C LEU A 68 -9.00 18.83 3.95
N CYS A 69 -9.29 18.34 5.15
CA CYS A 69 -8.29 17.69 5.99
C CYS A 69 -8.37 16.17 5.76
N MET A 70 -7.29 15.58 5.28
CA MET A 70 -7.16 14.14 5.09
C MET A 70 -6.12 13.58 6.03
N GLN A 71 -6.43 12.46 6.68
CA GLN A 71 -5.46 11.70 7.46
C GLN A 71 -4.99 10.49 6.64
N PRO A 72 -3.92 10.61 5.84
CA PRO A 72 -3.39 9.49 5.07
C PRO A 72 -2.79 8.38 5.94
N ILE A 73 -2.78 7.18 5.38
CA ILE A 73 -1.93 6.09 5.85
C ILE A 73 -0.61 6.15 5.06
N PRO A 74 0.52 6.55 5.67
CA PRO A 74 1.78 6.61 4.97
C PRO A 74 2.27 5.20 4.60
N PHE A 75 2.86 5.07 3.42
CA PHE A 75 3.61 3.89 3.04
C PHE A 75 5.07 4.04 3.46
N LEU A 76 5.57 3.05 4.19
CA LEU A 76 6.95 2.96 4.66
C LEU A 76 7.67 1.85 3.90
N LEU A 77 8.99 1.97 3.81
CA LEU A 77 9.82 0.95 3.19
C LEU A 77 9.64 -0.38 3.94
N HIS A 78 9.46 -1.45 3.17
CA HIS A 78 9.23 -2.81 3.68
C HIS A 78 10.23 -3.77 3.03
N PRO A 79 10.63 -4.85 3.73
CA PRO A 79 11.53 -5.84 3.15
C PRO A 79 10.98 -6.48 1.86
N VAL A 80 11.87 -6.67 0.90
CA VAL A 80 11.60 -7.37 -0.36
C VAL A 80 12.75 -8.34 -0.60
N THR A 81 12.43 -9.52 -1.13
CA THR A 81 13.47 -10.46 -1.56
C THR A 81 14.22 -9.83 -2.73
N PRO A 82 15.56 -9.85 -2.73
CA PRO A 82 16.33 -9.31 -3.83
C PRO A 82 15.96 -9.99 -5.16
N PRO A 83 15.97 -9.26 -6.28
CA PRO A 83 15.69 -9.84 -7.59
C PRO A 83 16.72 -10.93 -7.92
N THR A 84 16.24 -12.15 -8.12
CA THR A 84 17.04 -13.34 -8.45
C THR A 84 16.61 -13.92 -9.78
N ALA A 85 17.56 -14.29 -10.63
CA ALA A 85 17.25 -15.00 -11.87
C ALA A 85 16.96 -16.47 -11.52
N GLN A 86 15.86 -17.02 -12.04
CA GLN A 86 15.54 -18.43 -11.93
C GLN A 86 15.73 -19.15 -13.27
N GLY A 87 15.67 -20.48 -13.26
CA GLY A 87 15.89 -21.33 -14.45
C GLY A 87 14.85 -21.16 -15.56
N ASP A 88 13.81 -20.37 -15.34
CA ASP A 88 12.76 -20.02 -16.31
C ASP A 88 13.10 -18.77 -17.15
N GLY A 89 14.29 -18.18 -16.95
CA GLY A 89 14.72 -16.99 -17.67
C GLY A 89 14.07 -15.69 -17.17
N LEU A 90 13.36 -15.72 -16.04
CA LEU A 90 12.74 -14.55 -15.43
C LEU A 90 13.49 -14.13 -14.16
N TRP A 91 13.37 -12.84 -13.81
CA TRP A 91 13.79 -12.29 -12.53
C TRP A 91 12.62 -12.32 -11.56
N HIS A 92 12.83 -12.95 -10.41
CA HIS A 92 11.83 -13.15 -9.38
C HIS A 92 12.16 -12.33 -8.14
N PHE A 93 11.14 -11.71 -7.57
CA PHE A 93 11.20 -10.98 -6.32
C PHE A 93 9.82 -10.98 -5.66
N SER A 94 9.79 -10.91 -4.34
CA SER A 94 8.59 -11.09 -3.55
C SER A 94 8.65 -10.33 -2.25
N SER A 95 7.49 -10.05 -1.69
CA SER A 95 7.38 -9.42 -0.38
C SER A 95 6.14 -9.92 0.35
N THR A 96 6.28 -10.14 1.66
CA THR A 96 5.26 -10.78 2.49
C THR A 96 4.82 -9.85 3.61
N ILE A 97 3.52 -9.80 3.87
CA ILE A 97 2.96 -9.13 5.05
C ILE A 97 3.06 -10.08 6.25
N GLN A 98 4.00 -9.85 7.17
CA GLN A 98 4.23 -10.74 8.32
C GLN A 98 3.25 -10.52 9.48
N ASP A 99 2.72 -9.31 9.64
CA ASP A 99 1.94 -8.89 10.80
C ASP A 99 0.61 -8.24 10.35
N ILE A 100 -0.29 -9.11 9.88
CA ILE A 100 -1.66 -8.70 9.54
C ILE A 100 -2.42 -8.37 10.82
N PRO A 101 -2.96 -7.14 10.92
CA PRO A 101 -3.61 -6.72 12.14
C PRO A 101 -4.94 -7.47 12.34
N LYS A 102 -5.22 -7.87 13.59
CA LYS A 102 -6.55 -8.38 13.98
C LYS A 102 -7.66 -7.32 13.83
N VAL A 103 -7.28 -6.04 13.89
CA VAL A 103 -8.17 -4.89 13.74
C VAL A 103 -7.54 -3.86 12.82
N GLY A 104 -8.24 -3.52 11.74
CA GLY A 104 -7.77 -2.59 10.71
C GLY A 104 -7.23 -3.29 9.47
N TYR A 105 -6.39 -2.60 8.71
CA TYR A 105 -5.88 -3.04 7.42
C TYR A 105 -4.39 -2.78 7.27
N ARG A 106 -3.78 -3.57 6.40
CA ARG A 106 -2.41 -3.41 5.92
C ARG A 106 -2.39 -3.48 4.41
N ALA A 107 -1.72 -2.51 3.79
CA ALA A 107 -1.45 -2.51 2.37
C ALA A 107 0.01 -2.89 2.10
N LEU A 108 0.25 -3.52 0.95
CA LEU A 108 1.58 -3.81 0.42
C LEU A 108 1.56 -3.63 -1.10
N PHE A 109 2.61 -3.03 -1.65
CA PHE A 109 2.91 -3.10 -3.08
C PHE A 109 4.42 -3.17 -3.30
N ILE A 110 4.82 -3.67 -4.46
CA ILE A 110 6.22 -3.69 -4.90
C ILE A 110 6.40 -2.68 -6.01
N GLU A 111 7.52 -1.97 -5.97
CA GLU A 111 7.99 -1.03 -6.97
C GLU A 111 9.34 -1.52 -7.52
N ALA A 112 9.49 -1.50 -8.84
CA ALA A 112 10.72 -1.92 -9.52
C ALA A 112 11.16 -0.87 -10.54
N ASP A 113 12.43 -0.49 -10.44
CA ASP A 113 13.09 0.44 -11.37
C ASP A 113 13.80 -0.33 -12.47
N PHE A 114 13.66 0.08 -13.73
CA PHE A 114 14.30 -0.58 -14.88
C PHE A 114 15.19 0.37 -15.68
N ARG A 115 16.31 -0.14 -16.20
CA ARG A 115 17.09 0.58 -17.22
C ARG A 115 16.26 0.65 -18.50
N HIS A 116 16.12 1.86 -19.03
CA HIS A 116 15.59 2.16 -20.36
C HIS A 116 14.23 1.51 -20.67
N GLY A 117 13.18 2.30 -20.53
CA GLY A 117 11.88 2.01 -21.12
C GLY A 117 11.92 2.16 -22.64
N PRO A 118 10.77 2.07 -23.33
CA PRO A 118 10.69 2.31 -24.77
C PRO A 118 11.24 3.69 -25.21
N PHE A 119 11.41 4.63 -24.27
CA PHE A 119 11.91 5.99 -24.51
C PHE A 119 13.36 6.23 -24.05
N HIS A 120 14.17 5.18 -23.84
CA HIS A 120 15.55 5.28 -23.33
C HIS A 120 15.72 5.98 -21.97
N LYS A 121 14.64 6.29 -21.25
CA LYS A 121 14.68 6.82 -19.87
C LYS A 121 14.41 5.70 -18.86
N PRO A 122 14.99 5.75 -17.65
CA PRO A 122 14.55 4.89 -16.56
C PRO A 122 13.05 5.02 -16.35
N PHE A 123 12.38 3.91 -16.05
CA PHE A 123 10.96 3.89 -15.75
C PHE A 123 10.68 2.98 -14.56
N ILE A 124 9.59 3.29 -13.86
CA ILE A 124 9.17 2.64 -12.63
C ILE A 124 7.89 1.85 -12.94
N LEU A 125 7.83 0.60 -12.49
CA LEU A 125 6.60 -0.18 -12.49
C LEU A 125 6.24 -0.56 -11.06
N THR A 126 4.94 -0.49 -10.74
CA THR A 126 4.40 -0.94 -9.46
C THR A 126 3.45 -2.11 -9.67
N THR A 127 3.34 -2.98 -8.68
CA THR A 127 2.18 -3.88 -8.56
C THR A 127 0.95 -3.09 -8.13
N GLU A 128 -0.22 -3.72 -8.16
CA GLU A 128 -1.34 -3.18 -7.39
C GLU A 128 -1.04 -3.21 -5.89
N ALA A 129 -1.67 -2.32 -5.15
CA ALA A 129 -1.64 -2.33 -3.70
C ALA A 129 -2.61 -3.39 -3.17
N MET A 130 -2.04 -4.45 -2.60
CA MET A 130 -2.80 -5.53 -2.00
C MET A 130 -3.10 -5.20 -0.55
N ILE A 131 -4.36 -5.34 -0.15
CA ILE A 131 -4.83 -4.96 1.20
C ILE A 131 -5.28 -6.22 1.94
N ALA A 132 -4.68 -6.45 3.12
CA ALA A 132 -4.99 -7.55 4.02
C ALA A 132 -5.48 -7.04 5.39
N PRO A 133 -6.46 -7.70 6.03
CA PRO A 133 -7.25 -8.80 5.48
C PRO A 133 -8.16 -8.35 4.32
N ASN A 134 -8.60 -9.29 3.46
CA ASN A 134 -9.55 -9.00 2.37
C ASN A 134 -11.00 -8.99 2.87
N THR A 135 -11.26 -8.25 3.93
CA THR A 135 -12.61 -8.10 4.49
C THR A 135 -13.11 -6.69 4.23
N LEU A 136 -14.41 -6.56 3.96
CA LEU A 136 -15.00 -5.24 3.81
C LEU A 136 -15.01 -4.51 5.17
N PRO A 137 -14.63 -3.22 5.21
CA PRO A 137 -14.56 -2.44 6.46
C PRO A 137 -15.90 -2.16 7.11
N PHE A 138 -16.95 -2.20 6.31
CA PHE A 138 -18.30 -1.91 6.71
C PHE A 138 -19.13 -3.17 6.59
N ALA A 139 -20.05 -3.35 7.54
CA ALA A 139 -21.09 -4.35 7.41
C ALA A 139 -21.87 -4.09 6.10
N PRO A 140 -22.44 -5.14 5.47
CA PRO A 140 -23.32 -4.96 4.34
C PRO A 140 -24.38 -3.91 4.66
N CYS A 141 -24.51 -2.95 3.76
CA CYS A 141 -25.55 -1.95 3.82
C CYS A 141 -26.92 -2.65 3.73
N ASN A 142 -27.73 -2.61 4.79
CA ASN A 142 -29.16 -2.90 4.65
C ASN A 142 -29.94 -1.58 4.57
N THR A 143 -31.13 -1.62 3.98
CA THR A 143 -31.97 -0.43 3.70
C THR A 143 -32.21 0.46 4.92
N THR A 144 -32.05 -0.07 6.13
CA THR A 144 -32.26 0.63 7.39
C THR A 144 -30.98 1.23 8.00
N THR A 145 -29.79 0.70 7.69
CA THR A 145 -28.51 1.12 8.32
C THR A 145 -27.71 2.16 7.53
N CYS A 146 -28.00 2.35 6.24
CA CYS A 146 -27.22 3.28 5.42
C CYS A 146 -27.76 4.70 5.34
N LEU A 147 -29.04 4.90 5.66
CA LEU A 147 -29.66 6.23 5.65
C LEU A 147 -29.29 7.06 6.88
N THR A 148 -28.86 6.43 7.97
CA THR A 148 -28.55 7.10 9.25
C THR A 148 -27.14 7.69 9.35
N HIS A 149 -26.30 7.54 8.32
CA HIS A 149 -24.92 8.06 8.32
C HIS A 149 -24.70 9.30 7.45
N PHE A 150 -25.76 9.85 6.84
CA PHE A 150 -25.70 11.06 6.00
C PHE A 150 -26.55 12.24 6.52
N THR A 151 -27.00 12.18 7.77
CA THR A 151 -27.63 13.30 8.48
C THR A 151 -26.70 13.86 9.54
#